data_AF-A0A8T6U7J9-F1
#
_entry.id   AF-A0A8T6U7J9-F1
#
_cell.length_a   1.000
_cell.length_b   1.000
_cell.length_c   1.000
_cell.angle_alpha   90.00
_cell.angle_beta   90.00
_cell.angle_gamma   90.00
#
_symmetry.space_group_name_H-M   'P 1'
#
loop_
_entity.id
_entity.type
_entity.pdbx_description
1 polymer ?
#
loop_
_entity_poly.entity_id
_entity_poly.type
_entity_poly.pdbx_seq_one_letter_code
_entity_poly.pdbx_strand_id
1 'polypeptide(L)'
;MRESNRSKTIRLIEFILGIVTIALSALILTNPLASVSIIAVLFSVVLTVIGISSITYGIASTRYLIRDRSIDIAFGIVAVIGGMIAFSRLDLTVELLVITT
;
A
#
# COMPACT_ATOMS: atom_id res chain seq x y z
N MET A 1 -16.52 28.34 -12.96
CA MET A 1 -17.21 27.84 -11.75
C MET A 1 -17.23 26.30 -11.75
N ARG A 2 -16.19 25.63 -11.25
CA ARG A 2 -16.13 24.14 -11.11
C ARG A 2 -15.62 23.66 -9.73
N GLU A 3 -15.46 24.57 -8.76
CA GLU A 3 -14.86 24.27 -7.45
C GLU A 3 -15.84 23.59 -6.46
N SER A 4 -17.14 23.84 -6.56
CA SER A 4 -18.15 23.39 -5.57
C SER A 4 -18.41 21.87 -5.61
N ASN A 5 -18.42 21.25 -6.79
CA ASN A 5 -18.79 19.84 -6.92
C ASN A 5 -17.66 18.88 -6.51
N ARG A 6 -16.39 19.31 -6.63
CA ARG A 6 -15.21 18.51 -6.26
C ARG A 6 -15.24 18.11 -4.78
N SER A 7 -15.64 19.04 -3.91
CA SER A 7 -15.74 18.82 -2.47
C SER A 7 -16.85 17.85 -2.06
N LYS A 8 -17.96 17.82 -2.82
CA LYS A 8 -19.06 16.87 -2.57
C LYS A 8 -18.70 15.47 -3.07
N THR A 9 -18.07 15.37 -4.23
CA THR A 9 -17.61 14.09 -4.79
C THR A 9 -16.53 13.46 -3.93
N ILE A 10 -15.55 14.22 -3.43
CA ILE A 10 -14.50 13.70 -2.55
C ILE A 10 -15.11 13.19 -1.23
N ARG A 11 -16.00 13.96 -0.59
CA ARG A 11 -16.68 13.53 0.64
C ARG A 11 -17.54 12.28 0.44
N LEU A 12 -18.21 12.16 -0.72
CA LEU A 12 -19.00 10.98 -1.05
C LEU A 12 -18.12 9.74 -1.27
N ILE A 13 -16.97 9.91 -1.95
CA ILE A 13 -16.00 8.83 -2.16
C ILE A 13 -15.43 8.36 -0.81
N GLU A 14 -15.03 9.27 0.07
CA GLU A 14 -14.49 8.94 1.40
C GLU A 14 -15.53 8.17 2.24
N PHE A 15 -16.80 8.58 2.17
CA PHE A 15 -17.88 7.92 2.89
C PHE A 15 -18.14 6.49 2.37
N ILE A 16 -18.19 6.33 1.05
CA ILE A 16 -18.36 5.01 0.41
C ILE A 16 -17.15 4.12 0.72
N LEU A 17 -15.94 4.67 0.67
CA LEU A 17 -14.71 3.97 0.99
C LEU A 17 -14.70 3.51 2.46
N GLY A 18 -15.20 4.35 3.38
CA GLY A 18 -15.38 4.00 4.79
C GLY A 18 -16.36 2.84 5.00
N ILE A 19 -17.51 2.86 4.32
CA ILE A 19 -18.49 1.75 4.39
C ILE A 19 -17.88 0.45 3.84
N VAL A 20 -17.20 0.51 2.71
CA VAL A 20 -16.50 -0.64 2.13
C VAL A 20 -15.45 -1.18 3.09
N THR A 21 -14.71 -0.30 3.77
CA THR A 21 -13.69 -0.68 4.76
C THR A 21 -14.31 -1.40 5.96
N ILE A 22 -15.43 -0.90 6.48
CA ILE A 22 -16.15 -1.51 7.61
C ILE A 22 -16.73 -2.88 7.22
N ALA A 23 -17.34 -2.97 6.04
CA ALA A 23 -17.90 -4.22 5.52
C ALA A 23 -16.82 -5.29 5.30
N LEU A 24 -15.69 -4.90 4.71
CA LEU A 24 -14.53 -5.77 4.55
C LEU A 24 -13.98 -6.22 5.90
N SER A 25 -13.86 -5.30 6.88
CA SER A 25 -13.40 -5.63 8.24
C SER A 25 -14.32 -6.62 8.95
N ALA A 26 -15.64 -6.50 8.78
CA ALA A 26 -16.60 -7.45 9.35
C ALA A 26 -16.49 -8.83 8.69
N LEU A 27 -16.32 -8.89 7.37
CA LEU A 27 -16.07 -10.13 6.63
C LEU A 27 -14.78 -10.81 7.08
N ILE A 28 -13.74 -10.01 7.35
CA ILE A 28 -12.45 -10.43 7.88
C ILE A 28 -12.59 -11.09 9.27
N LEU A 29 -13.42 -10.54 10.17
CA LEU A 29 -13.61 -11.15 11.49
C LEU A 29 -14.28 -12.55 11.43
N THR A 30 -15.06 -12.84 10.39
CA THR A 30 -15.77 -14.11 10.27
C THR A 30 -14.93 -15.26 9.70
N ASN A 31 -13.88 -14.96 8.94
CA ASN A 31 -12.97 -15.95 8.35
C ASN A 31 -11.51 -15.49 8.49
N PRO A 32 -10.86 -15.77 9.64
CA PRO A 32 -9.51 -15.28 9.93
C PRO A 32 -8.46 -15.70 8.89
N LEU A 33 -8.64 -16.86 8.23
CA LEU A 33 -7.75 -17.29 7.14
C LEU A 33 -7.87 -16.42 5.88
N ALA A 34 -9.08 -16.03 5.49
CA ALA A 34 -9.30 -15.16 4.33
C ALA A 34 -8.78 -13.73 4.58
N SER A 35 -8.79 -13.31 5.84
CA SER A 35 -8.30 -12.01 6.31
C SER A 35 -6.81 -11.84 6.11
N VAL A 36 -6.03 -12.87 6.43
CA VAL A 36 -4.58 -12.86 6.25
C VAL A 36 -4.23 -12.68 4.77
N SER A 37 -4.97 -13.33 3.86
CA SER A 37 -4.78 -13.15 2.41
C SER A 37 -5.10 -11.73 1.94
N ILE A 38 -6.20 -11.13 2.42
CA ILE A 38 -6.57 -9.76 2.07
C ILE A 38 -5.53 -8.76 2.60
N ILE A 39 -5.05 -8.95 3.83
CA ILE A 39 -3.99 -8.14 4.44
C ILE A 39 -2.69 -8.28 3.66
N ALA A 40 -2.31 -9.49 3.25
CA ALA A 40 -1.10 -9.73 2.44
C ALA A 40 -1.14 -9.01 1.08
N VAL A 41 -2.31 -9.00 0.41
CA VAL A 41 -2.52 -8.26 -0.84
C VAL A 41 -2.38 -6.75 -0.58
N LEU A 42 -3.07 -6.22 0.43
CA LEU A 42 -3.02 -4.80 0.77
C LEU A 42 -1.60 -4.37 1.16
N PHE A 43 -0.90 -5.20 1.93
CA PHE A 43 0.49 -4.98 2.31
C PHE A 43 1.39 -4.90 1.08
N SER A 44 1.25 -5.84 0.13
CA SER A 44 2.02 -5.84 -1.12
C SER A 44 1.79 -4.56 -1.94
N VAL A 45 0.53 -4.13 -2.08
CA VAL A 45 0.16 -2.91 -2.80
C VAL A 45 0.76 -1.67 -2.12
N VAL A 46 0.63 -1.55 -0.80
CA VAL A 46 1.18 -0.43 -0.03
C VAL A 46 2.70 -0.38 -0.18
N LEU A 47 3.36 -1.53 -0.09
CA LEU A 47 4.81 -1.63 -0.17
C LEU A 47 5.31 -1.25 -1.58
N THR A 48 4.60 -1.64 -2.64
CA THR A 48 4.87 -1.19 -4.00
C THR A 48 4.65 0.32 -4.18
N VAL A 49 3.56 0.89 -3.64
CA VAL A 49 3.29 2.33 -3.72
C VAL A 49 4.37 3.13 -3.00
N ILE A 50 4.73 2.74 -1.77
CA ILE A 50 5.83 3.35 -1.01
C ILE A 50 7.13 3.27 -1.80
N GLY A 51 7.41 2.12 -2.42
CA GLY A 51 8.60 1.94 -3.24
C GLY A 51 8.67 2.89 -4.44
N ILE A 52 7.58 3.00 -5.20
CA ILE A 52 7.47 3.93 -6.33
C ILE A 52 7.58 5.38 -5.87
N SER A 53 6.91 5.76 -4.77
CA SER A 53 6.98 7.10 -4.21
C SER A 53 8.41 7.45 -3.77
N SER A 54 9.10 6.53 -3.11
CA SER A 54 10.48 6.71 -2.65
C SER A 54 11.46 6.90 -3.83
N ILE A 55 11.32 6.11 -4.91
CA ILE A 55 12.08 6.32 -6.16
C ILE A 55 11.78 7.71 -6.75
N THR A 56 10.51 8.10 -6.80
CA THR A 56 10.08 9.39 -7.36
C THR A 56 10.65 10.57 -6.56
N TYR A 57 10.62 10.50 -5.22
CA TYR A 57 11.23 11.51 -4.34
C TYR A 57 12.76 11.57 -4.51
N GLY A 58 13.41 10.41 -4.59
CA GLY A 58 14.86 10.33 -4.83
C GLY A 58 15.28 10.96 -6.16
N ILE A 59 14.49 10.80 -7.22
CA ILE A 59 14.75 11.40 -8.55
C ILE A 59 14.41 12.90 -8.58
N ALA A 60 13.28 13.30 -8.00
CA ALA A 60 12.78 14.67 -8.08
C ALA A 60 13.48 15.67 -7.12
N SER A 61 14.19 15.18 -6.11
CA SER A 61 14.74 16.03 -5.04
C SER A 61 16.03 16.75 -5.41
N THR A 62 16.01 17.71 -6.36
CA THR A 62 17.19 18.48 -6.82
C THR A 62 18.04 19.14 -5.69
N ARG A 63 17.53 19.25 -4.46
CA ARG A 63 18.18 19.90 -3.29
C ARG A 63 18.77 19.00 -2.19
N TYR A 64 18.66 17.67 -2.28
CA TYR A 64 19.24 16.75 -1.26
C TYR A 64 20.66 16.28 -1.63
N LEU A 65 21.48 15.97 -0.60
CA LEU A 65 22.82 15.41 -0.76
C LEU A 65 22.76 14.11 -1.58
N ILE A 66 23.77 13.85 -2.41
CA ILE A 66 23.85 12.69 -3.33
C ILE A 66 23.69 11.36 -2.57
N ARG A 67 24.10 11.32 -1.29
CA ARG A 67 23.99 10.16 -0.40
C ARG A 67 22.55 9.85 0.01
N ASP A 68 21.75 10.87 0.34
CA ASP A 68 20.37 10.68 0.82
C ASP A 68 19.44 10.25 -0.33
N ARG A 69 19.65 10.82 -1.53
CA ARG A 69 18.95 10.36 -2.74
C ARG A 69 19.18 8.90 -3.08
N SER A 70 20.41 8.43 -2.90
CA SER A 70 20.78 7.06 -3.24
C SER A 70 20.12 6.05 -2.29
N ILE A 71 19.94 6.43 -1.02
CA ILE A 71 19.27 5.61 -0.01
C ILE A 71 17.77 5.50 -0.31
N ASP A 72 17.11 6.62 -0.65
CA ASP A 72 15.69 6.61 -1.00
C ASP A 72 15.42 5.77 -2.26
N ILE A 73 16.22 5.94 -3.31
CA ILE A 73 16.06 5.13 -4.53
C ILE A 73 16.31 3.64 -4.23
N ALA A 74 17.34 3.31 -3.45
CA ALA A 74 17.65 1.92 -3.09
C ALA A 74 16.54 1.29 -2.26
N PHE A 75 16.05 1.98 -1.23
CA PHE A 75 14.92 1.53 -0.41
C PHE A 75 13.67 1.35 -1.27
N GLY A 76 13.42 2.28 -2.19
CA GLY A 76 12.29 2.21 -3.09
C GLY A 76 12.33 1.00 -4.04
N ILE A 77 13.50 0.70 -4.61
CA ILE A 77 13.70 -0.50 -5.45
C ILE A 77 13.48 -1.78 -4.65
N VAL A 78 14.07 -1.88 -3.45
CA VAL A 78 13.90 -3.03 -2.55
C VAL A 78 12.42 -3.21 -2.21
N ALA A 79 11.70 -2.12 -1.94
CA ALA A 79 10.27 -2.15 -1.66
C ALA A 79 9.45 -2.60 -2.88
N VAL A 80 9.72 -2.08 -4.08
CA VAL A 80 9.00 -2.53 -5.30
C VAL A 80 9.21 -4.02 -5.55
N ILE A 81 10.45 -4.50 -5.45
CA ILE A 81 10.78 -5.92 -5.64
C ILE A 81 10.12 -6.78 -4.56
N GLY A 82 10.21 -6.36 -3.29
CA GLY A 82 9.57 -7.05 -2.17
C GLY A 82 8.05 -7.15 -2.34
N GLY A 83 7.40 -6.06 -2.72
CA GLY A 83 5.95 -6.03 -2.99
C GLY A 83 5.55 -6.90 -4.19
N MET A 84 6.36 -6.91 -5.25
CA MET A 84 6.11 -7.76 -6.43
C MET A 84 6.25 -9.25 -6.11
N ILE A 85 7.25 -9.62 -5.30
CA ILE A 85 7.45 -11.00 -4.85
C ILE A 85 6.32 -11.43 -3.91
N ALA A 86 5.95 -10.56 -2.96
CA ALA A 86 4.83 -10.81 -2.04
C ALA A 86 3.51 -11.01 -2.79
N PHE A 87 3.26 -10.22 -3.84
CA PHE A 87 2.09 -10.38 -4.70
C PHE A 87 2.13 -11.67 -5.53
N SER A 88 3.29 -12.05 -6.06
CA SER A 88 3.46 -13.25 -6.92
C SER A 88 3.46 -14.57 -6.13
N ARG A 89 3.67 -14.51 -4.82
CA ARG A 89 3.70 -15.65 -3.90
C ARG A 89 2.85 -15.33 -2.68
N LEU A 90 1.55 -15.12 -2.94
CA LEU A 90 0.59 -14.81 -1.90
C LEU A 90 0.56 -15.89 -0.80
N ASP A 91 0.71 -17.16 -1.19
CA ASP A 91 0.70 -18.30 -0.28
C ASP A 91 1.84 -18.24 0.76
N LEU A 92 3.07 -17.92 0.34
CA LEU A 92 4.23 -17.75 1.23
C LEU A 92 4.10 -16.50 2.11
N THR A 93 3.47 -15.45 1.61
CA THR A 93 3.26 -14.21 2.35
C THR A 93 2.25 -14.40 3.48
N VAL A 94 1.18 -15.15 3.20
CA VAL A 94 0.16 -15.53 4.20
C VAL A 94 0.78 -16.40 5.28
N GLU A 95 1.60 -17.38 4.90
CA GLU A 95 2.27 -18.29 5.85
C GLU A 95 3.29 -17.57 6.74
N LEU A 96 4.10 -16.68 6.17
CA LEU A 96 5.07 -15.86 6.92
C LEU A 96 4.37 -14.90 7.90
N LEU A 97 3.26 -14.29 7.47
CA LEU A 97 2.48 -13.38 8.31
C LEU A 97 1.87 -14.13 9.50
N VAL A 98 1.36 -15.34 9.27
CA VAL A 98 0.81 -16.22 10.33
C VAL A 98 1.87 -16.72 11.30
N ILE A 99 3.08 -17.02 10.85
CA ILE A 99 4.18 -17.48 11.72
C ILE A 99 4.73 -16.33 12.61
N THR A 100 4.58 -15.08 12.19
CA THR A 100 5.09 -13.88 12.88
C THR A 100 4.08 -13.25 13.86
N THR A 101 2.77 -13.49 13.70
CA THR A 101 1.71 -13.04 14.62
C THR A 101 1.33 -14.08 15.67
#